data_AF-A0A9Q3ISH6-F1
#
_entry.id   AF-A0A9Q3ISH6-F1
#
_cell.length_a   1.000
_cell.length_b   1.000
_cell.length_c   1.000
_cell.angle_alpha   90.00
_cell.angle_beta   90.00
_cell.angle_gamma   90.00
#
_symmetry.space_group_name_H-M   'P 1'
#
loop_
_entity.id
_entity.type
_entity.pdbx_description
1 polymer ?
#
loop_
_entity_poly.entity_id
_entity_poly.type
_entity_poly.pdbx_seq_one_letter_code
_entity_poly.pdbx_strand_id
1 'polypeptide(L)'
;MRTKPDLAGYTPMIFDESHEHTLSPDIFLRSDITHFRPDLPLLISSATMNTAKFTEYFNDAPIFNIPGRMYPVDILYTPNQEANYMDAAVTTVFQIHTMQPKGDIVGFRTAANQHAGQGGLVAPRRCFQMYTKFAYMKELEETTVPDRQRTNLLSVVLLLKSLGINDLIGIDCLDPPPGYTLVWLLDILYSLGAHNNRGELTKDGQRMAKFPMDPMLSKAIVEMEKHQCTKEVLSIVSM
;
A
#
# COMPACT_ATOMS: atom_id res chain seq x y z
N MET A 1 2.17 15.17 -8.10
CA MET A 1 1.24 14.50 -9.04
C MET A 1 -0.08 15.25 -9.21
N ARG A 2 -0.87 15.46 -8.13
CA ARG A 2 -2.25 16.03 -8.21
C ARG A 2 -2.42 17.38 -8.92
N THR A 3 -1.36 18.19 -9.02
CA THR A 3 -1.40 19.54 -9.61
C THR A 3 -0.87 19.62 -11.04
N LYS A 4 -0.18 18.58 -11.52
CA LYS A 4 0.41 18.51 -12.86
C LYS A 4 0.26 17.08 -13.40
N PRO A 5 -0.82 16.80 -14.15
CA PRO A 5 -1.10 15.45 -14.66
C PRO A 5 -0.07 14.98 -15.70
N ASP A 6 0.60 15.92 -16.38
CA ASP A 6 1.60 15.69 -17.42
C ASP A 6 3.01 15.38 -16.89
N LEU A 7 3.23 15.52 -15.57
CA LEU A 7 4.52 15.30 -14.90
C LEU A 7 5.72 16.00 -15.56
N ALA A 8 5.51 17.12 -16.25
CA ALA A 8 6.54 17.78 -17.07
C ALA A 8 7.83 18.21 -16.33
N GLY A 9 7.83 18.18 -14.99
CA GLY A 9 9.02 18.48 -14.17
C GLY A 9 9.90 17.26 -13.85
N TYR A 10 9.53 16.05 -14.29
CA TYR A 10 10.26 14.82 -13.99
C TYR A 10 10.84 14.22 -15.27
N THR A 11 12.01 13.59 -15.16
CA THR A 11 12.74 13.00 -16.31
C THR A 11 12.90 11.50 -16.15
N PRO A 12 13.55 10.95 -15.10
CA PRO A 12 13.33 9.56 -14.71
C PRO A 12 12.27 9.46 -13.61
N MET A 13 11.43 8.44 -13.69
CA MET A 13 10.48 8.10 -12.63
C MET A 13 10.77 6.68 -12.11
N ILE A 14 11.02 6.57 -10.81
CA ILE A 14 11.35 5.30 -10.16
C ILE A 14 10.30 4.99 -9.10
N PHE A 15 9.75 3.79 -9.16
CA PHE A 15 8.91 3.22 -8.12
C PHE A 15 9.69 2.19 -7.34
N ASP A 16 10.05 2.57 -6.13
CA ASP A 16 10.62 1.62 -5.19
C ASP A 16 9.51 0.91 -4.41
N GLU A 17 9.80 -0.31 -3.95
CA GLU A 17 8.91 -1.12 -3.09
C GLU A 17 7.49 -1.32 -3.65
N SER A 18 7.38 -1.50 -4.97
CA SER A 18 6.08 -1.78 -5.59
C SER A 18 5.64 -3.22 -5.30
N HIS A 19 4.77 -3.36 -4.32
CA HIS A 19 4.12 -4.63 -4.01
C HIS A 19 2.76 -4.74 -4.72
N GLU A 20 2.32 -5.97 -5.04
CA GLU A 20 1.02 -6.30 -5.66
C GLU A 20 -0.21 -5.81 -4.87
N HIS A 21 -0.01 -5.17 -3.71
CA HIS A 21 -1.04 -4.92 -2.71
C HIS A 21 -1.17 -3.45 -2.30
N THR A 22 -0.24 -2.58 -2.69
CA THR A 22 -0.36 -1.14 -2.39
C THR A 22 -1.15 -0.48 -3.51
N LEU A 23 -2.46 -0.32 -3.31
CA LEU A 23 -3.34 0.54 -4.12
C LEU A 23 -2.96 2.03 -3.93
N SER A 24 -1.72 2.37 -4.25
CA SER A 24 -1.37 3.77 -4.42
C SER A 24 -1.97 4.22 -5.76
N PRO A 25 -2.71 5.35 -5.81
CA PRO A 25 -3.25 5.91 -7.06
C PRO A 25 -2.17 6.15 -8.13
N ASP A 26 -0.94 6.21 -7.65
CA ASP A 26 0.32 6.19 -8.36
C ASP A 26 0.45 5.04 -9.37
N ILE A 27 0.04 3.80 -9.09
CA ILE A 27 0.18 2.69 -10.07
C ILE A 27 -0.85 2.82 -11.21
N PHE A 28 -2.09 3.19 -10.88
CA PHE A 28 -3.21 3.32 -11.84
C PHE A 28 -3.01 4.40 -12.88
N LEU A 29 -2.39 5.52 -12.50
CA LEU A 29 -2.20 6.64 -13.41
C LEU A 29 -1.09 6.41 -14.43
N ARG A 30 -0.34 5.30 -14.34
CA ARG A 30 0.97 5.18 -15.00
C ARG A 30 1.00 4.35 -16.26
N SER A 31 0.09 3.40 -16.47
CA SER A 31 -0.06 2.77 -17.79
C SER A 31 -0.44 3.82 -18.84
N ASP A 32 -1.31 4.76 -18.49
CA ASP A 32 -1.71 5.82 -19.42
C ASP A 32 -0.59 6.85 -19.67
N ILE A 33 0.16 7.26 -18.63
CA ILE A 33 1.20 8.29 -18.79
C ILE A 33 2.34 7.83 -19.71
N THR A 34 2.70 6.54 -19.73
CA THR A 34 3.73 6.04 -20.66
C THR A 34 3.30 6.14 -22.12
N HIS A 35 2.00 6.06 -22.41
CA HIS A 35 1.46 6.31 -23.76
C HIS A 35 1.53 7.81 -24.13
N PHE A 36 1.26 8.71 -23.19
CA PHE A 36 1.29 10.16 -23.43
C PHE A 36 2.71 10.76 -23.43
N ARG A 37 3.64 10.16 -22.70
CA ARG A 37 5.03 10.61 -22.53
C ARG A 37 6.01 9.43 -22.72
N PRO A 38 6.28 9.04 -23.97
CA PRO A 38 7.27 7.98 -24.27
C PRO A 38 8.70 8.39 -23.89
N ASP A 39 8.94 9.69 -23.65
CA ASP A 39 10.21 10.25 -23.20
C ASP A 39 10.45 10.12 -21.70
N LEU A 40 9.48 9.64 -20.91
CA LEU A 40 9.60 9.46 -19.45
C LEU A 40 9.99 8.00 -19.12
N PRO A 41 11.29 7.69 -18.92
CA PRO A 41 11.71 6.37 -18.48
C PRO A 41 11.10 6.02 -17.12
N LEU A 42 10.42 4.88 -17.08
CA LEU A 42 9.77 4.30 -15.91
C LEU A 42 10.56 3.08 -15.42
N LEU A 43 10.97 3.08 -14.15
CA LEU A 43 11.60 1.94 -13.50
C LEU A 43 10.74 1.51 -12.31
N ILE A 44 10.41 0.22 -12.24
CA ILE A 44 9.63 -0.36 -11.14
C ILE A 44 10.51 -1.40 -10.45
N SER A 45 10.76 -1.16 -9.16
CA SER A 45 11.45 -2.05 -8.24
C SER A 45 10.41 -2.78 -7.40
N SER A 46 10.54 -4.11 -7.33
CA SER A 46 9.72 -4.97 -6.48
C SER A 46 10.59 -6.05 -5.85
N ALA A 47 10.33 -6.36 -4.59
CA ALA A 47 10.95 -7.47 -3.88
C ALA A 47 10.17 -8.80 -4.03
N THR A 48 9.01 -8.80 -4.71
CA THR A 48 8.18 -10.01 -4.87
C THR A 48 8.46 -10.75 -6.18
N MET A 49 8.19 -12.06 -6.18
CA MET A 49 8.57 -12.96 -7.27
C MET A 49 7.59 -12.97 -8.45
N ASN A 50 6.40 -12.37 -8.32
CA ASN A 50 5.34 -12.42 -9.34
C ASN A 50 5.54 -11.39 -10.46
N THR A 51 6.69 -11.46 -11.11
CA THR A 51 7.09 -10.55 -12.20
C THR A 51 6.25 -10.72 -13.46
N ALA A 52 5.60 -11.87 -13.65
CA ALA A 52 4.78 -12.17 -14.83
C ALA A 52 3.57 -11.23 -14.98
N LYS A 53 2.80 -11.03 -13.91
CA LYS A 53 1.62 -10.14 -13.95
C LYS A 53 1.98 -8.68 -14.23
N PHE A 54 3.09 -8.21 -13.65
CA PHE A 54 3.57 -6.85 -13.90
C PHE A 54 4.05 -6.69 -15.34
N THR A 55 4.70 -7.70 -15.90
CA THR A 55 5.19 -7.67 -17.28
C THR A 55 4.03 -7.61 -18.26
N GLU A 56 3.00 -8.45 -18.06
CA GLU A 56 1.77 -8.44 -18.87
C GLU A 56 1.05 -7.08 -18.79
N TYR A 57 0.93 -6.50 -17.59
CA TYR A 57 0.28 -5.20 -17.39
C TYR A 57 1.07 -4.02 -18.00
N PHE A 58 2.41 -4.08 -18.01
CA PHE A 58 3.27 -3.03 -18.55
C PHE A 58 3.77 -3.33 -19.97
N ASN A 59 2.94 -3.94 -20.82
CA ASN A 59 3.24 -4.19 -22.24
C ASN A 59 4.54 -4.98 -22.49
N ASP A 60 4.71 -6.11 -21.80
CA ASP A 60 5.88 -6.98 -21.90
C ASP A 60 7.22 -6.29 -21.57
N ALA A 61 7.20 -5.40 -20.58
CA ALA A 61 8.38 -4.66 -20.14
C ALA A 61 9.56 -5.60 -19.76
N PRO A 62 10.81 -5.22 -20.09
CA PRO A 62 11.97 -6.06 -19.80
C PRO A 62 12.21 -6.19 -18.29
N ILE A 63 12.35 -7.43 -17.83
CA ILE A 63 12.62 -7.74 -16.42
C ILE A 63 14.13 -7.77 -16.18
N PHE A 64 14.59 -7.00 -15.19
CA PHE A 64 15.95 -7.08 -14.68
C PHE A 64 15.96 -7.71 -13.29
N ASN A 65 16.46 -8.94 -13.17
CA ASN A 65 16.53 -9.65 -11.90
C ASN A 65 17.91 -9.45 -11.25
N ILE A 66 17.93 -8.87 -10.06
CA ILE A 66 19.15 -8.75 -9.25
C ILE A 66 19.20 -9.97 -8.31
N PRO A 67 20.15 -10.91 -8.50
CA PRO A 67 20.23 -12.07 -7.64
C PRO A 67 20.57 -11.64 -6.21
N GLY A 68 19.67 -11.96 -5.28
CA GLY A 68 19.88 -11.71 -3.86
C GLY A 68 21.08 -12.50 -3.35
N ARG A 69 21.99 -11.84 -2.63
CA ARG A 69 23.03 -12.52 -1.85
C ARG A 69 22.47 -12.77 -0.46
N MET A 70 21.80 -13.91 -0.29
CA MET A 70 21.32 -14.34 1.02
C MET A 70 22.32 -15.29 1.67
N TYR A 71 22.72 -14.97 2.89
CA TYR A 71 23.37 -15.89 3.80
C TYR A 71 22.32 -16.85 4.39
N PRO A 72 22.71 -18.08 4.76
CA PRO A 72 21.79 -19.03 5.37
C PRO A 72 21.21 -18.48 6.68
N VAL A 73 19.90 -18.64 6.85
CA VAL A 73 19.18 -18.27 8.08
C VAL A 73 18.62 -19.53 8.71
N ASP A 74 19.04 -19.83 9.94
CA ASP A 74 18.50 -20.95 10.71
C ASP A 74 17.17 -20.55 11.33
N ILE A 75 16.09 -21.21 10.95
CA ILE A 75 14.74 -20.94 11.47
C ILE A 75 14.45 -21.88 12.65
N LEU A 76 14.15 -21.28 13.80
CA LEU A 76 13.85 -21.96 15.07
C LEU A 76 12.38 -21.70 15.42
N TYR A 77 11.64 -22.77 15.72
CA TYR A 77 10.23 -22.73 16.11
C TYR A 77 10.06 -23.05 17.59
N THR A 78 9.04 -22.49 18.23
CA THR A 78 8.68 -22.94 19.58
C THR A 78 8.09 -24.36 19.53
N PRO A 79 8.37 -25.20 20.54
CA PRO A 79 7.84 -26.55 20.59
C PRO A 79 6.33 -26.56 20.83
N ASN A 80 5.83 -25.59 21.62
CA ASN A 80 4.43 -25.43 21.96
C ASN A 80 3.94 -24.03 21.55
N GLN A 81 2.63 -23.88 21.43
CA GLN A 81 2.00 -22.59 21.15
C GLN A 81 2.03 -21.71 22.41
N GLU A 82 2.59 -20.51 22.28
CA GLU A 82 2.65 -19.53 23.37
C GLU A 82 1.40 -18.64 23.32
N ALA A 83 0.66 -18.57 24.44
CA ALA A 83 -0.52 -17.72 24.53
C ALA A 83 -0.17 -16.23 24.58
N ASN A 84 0.95 -15.88 25.22
CA ASN A 84 1.48 -14.51 25.27
C ASN A 84 2.78 -14.39 24.47
N TYR A 85 2.64 -14.06 23.19
CA TYR A 85 3.79 -13.88 22.30
C TYR A 85 4.69 -12.70 22.70
N MET A 86 4.18 -11.70 23.43
CA MET A 86 5.00 -10.55 23.87
C MET A 86 5.98 -10.97 24.95
N ASP A 87 5.53 -11.71 25.96
CA ASP A 87 6.41 -12.22 27.03
C ASP A 87 7.44 -13.22 26.48
N ALA A 88 6.99 -14.11 25.58
CA ALA A 88 7.87 -15.03 24.88
C ALA A 88 8.93 -14.30 24.04
N ALA A 89 8.54 -13.23 23.34
CA ALA A 89 9.46 -12.40 22.56
C ALA A 89 10.51 -11.72 23.45
N VAL A 90 10.08 -11.07 24.52
CA VAL A 90 10.99 -10.39 25.47
C VAL A 90 11.97 -11.40 26.09
N THR A 91 11.47 -12.55 26.55
CA THR A 91 12.31 -13.62 27.12
C THR A 91 13.33 -14.11 26.10
N THR A 92 12.91 -14.32 24.85
CA THR A 92 13.81 -14.77 23.78
C THR A 92 14.87 -13.73 23.46
N VAL A 93 14.53 -12.44 23.46
CA VAL A 93 15.51 -11.35 23.26
C VAL A 93 16.58 -11.39 24.35
N PHE A 94 16.21 -11.57 25.62
CA PHE A 94 17.18 -11.70 26.72
C PHE A 94 18.04 -12.96 26.60
N GLN A 95 17.44 -14.09 26.21
CA GLN A 95 18.18 -15.33 25.96
C GLN A 95 19.20 -15.17 24.82
N ILE A 96 18.80 -14.54 23.71
CA ILE A 96 19.69 -14.24 22.58
C ILE A 96 20.83 -13.35 23.05
N HIS A 97 20.52 -12.25 23.75
CA HIS A 97 21.53 -11.32 24.25
C HIS A 97 22.58 -11.98 25.15
N THR A 98 22.17 -12.98 25.94
CA THR A 98 23.06 -13.66 26.89
C THR A 98 23.85 -14.80 26.26
N MET A 99 23.24 -15.57 25.35
CA MET A 99 23.80 -16.83 24.84
C MET A 99 24.43 -16.71 23.45
N GLN A 100 24.06 -15.70 22.65
CA GLN A 100 24.55 -15.54 21.27
C GLN A 100 25.73 -14.56 21.20
N PRO A 101 26.61 -14.68 20.19
CA PRO A 101 27.68 -13.73 19.96
C PRO A 101 27.13 -12.33 19.60
N LYS A 102 28.01 -11.31 19.63
CA LYS A 102 27.65 -9.92 19.33
C LYS A 102 26.96 -9.80 17.97
N GLY A 103 25.78 -9.18 17.97
CA GLY A 103 24.99 -8.87 16.78
C GLY A 103 23.71 -8.12 17.17
N ASP A 104 23.08 -7.48 16.19
CA ASP A 104 21.85 -6.74 16.39
C ASP A 104 20.63 -7.69 16.44
N ILE A 105 19.69 -7.40 17.33
CA ILE A 105 18.43 -8.13 17.46
C ILE A 105 17.32 -7.26 16.89
N VAL A 106 16.56 -7.80 15.94
CA VAL A 106 15.40 -7.14 15.35
C VAL A 106 14.16 -7.97 15.67
N GLY A 107 13.19 -7.35 16.35
CA GLY A 107 11.91 -7.96 16.69
C GLY A 107 10.81 -7.54 15.72
N PHE A 108 10.02 -8.50 15.25
CA PHE A 108 8.88 -8.27 14.37
C PHE A 108 7.60 -8.78 15.02
N ARG A 109 6.49 -8.06 14.82
CA ARG A 109 5.17 -8.44 15.35
C ARG A 109 4.27 -9.10 14.30
N THR A 110 4.56 -8.93 13.01
CA THR A 110 3.75 -9.39 11.86
C THR A 110 4.65 -9.77 10.68
N ALA A 111 4.12 -10.53 9.70
CA ALA A 111 4.76 -10.86 8.41
C ALA A 111 6.08 -11.67 8.45
N ALA A 112 6.04 -12.85 9.06
CA ALA A 112 7.22 -13.68 9.34
C ALA A 112 8.13 -14.00 8.13
N ASN A 113 7.55 -14.23 6.95
CA ASN A 113 8.30 -14.69 5.76
C ASN A 113 9.12 -13.58 5.10
N GLN A 114 8.58 -12.37 5.04
CA GLN A 114 9.28 -11.22 4.47
C GLN A 114 10.50 -10.84 5.33
N HIS A 115 10.37 -10.93 6.65
CA HIS A 115 11.41 -10.50 7.58
C HIS A 115 12.51 -11.55 7.81
N ALA A 116 12.21 -12.85 7.69
CA ALA A 116 13.24 -13.89 7.72
C ALA A 116 14.27 -13.70 6.59
N GLY A 117 13.83 -13.27 5.41
CA GLY A 117 14.71 -12.94 4.28
C GLY A 117 15.60 -11.71 4.51
N GLN A 118 15.08 -10.68 5.20
CA GLN A 118 15.84 -9.46 5.52
C GLN A 118 17.03 -9.72 6.46
N GLY A 119 16.92 -10.72 7.35
CA GLY A 119 18.00 -11.10 8.24
C GLY A 119 19.23 -11.67 7.53
N GLY A 120 19.06 -12.27 6.35
CA GLY A 120 20.12 -12.96 5.61
C GLY A 120 21.02 -12.05 4.76
N LEU A 121 20.89 -10.73 4.81
CA LEU A 121 21.59 -9.83 3.87
C LEU A 121 23.08 -9.57 4.19
N VAL A 122 23.49 -9.70 5.46
CA VAL A 122 24.83 -9.27 5.91
C VAL A 122 25.71 -10.44 6.34
N ALA A 123 25.15 -11.42 7.02
CA ALA A 123 25.87 -12.59 7.56
C ALA A 123 24.86 -13.72 7.86
N PRO A 124 25.32 -14.96 8.11
CA PRO A 124 24.45 -16.03 8.61
C PRO A 124 23.75 -15.60 9.91
N ARG A 125 22.45 -15.87 10.04
CA ARG A 125 21.65 -15.45 11.20
C ARG A 125 20.70 -16.55 11.67
N ARG A 126 20.12 -16.35 12.84
CA ARG A 126 19.07 -17.20 13.41
C ARG A 126 17.77 -16.40 13.48
N CYS A 127 16.67 -17.01 13.06
CA CYS A 127 15.32 -16.44 13.15
C CYS A 127 14.52 -17.27 14.15
N PHE A 128 14.00 -16.63 15.19
CA PHE A 128 13.19 -17.27 16.23
C PHE A 128 11.72 -16.93 16.01
N GLN A 129 10.91 -17.94 15.70
CA GLN A 129 9.48 -17.82 15.45
C GLN A 129 8.72 -18.28 16.69
N MET A 130 7.84 -17.42 17.21
CA MET A 130 7.06 -17.65 18.44
C MET A 130 5.82 -18.54 18.22
N TYR A 131 5.88 -19.42 17.23
CA TYR A 131 4.82 -20.36 16.89
C TYR A 131 5.42 -21.68 16.45
N THR A 132 4.59 -22.72 16.46
CA THR A 132 5.03 -24.07 16.12
C THR A 132 5.21 -24.22 14.62
N LYS A 133 6.09 -25.14 14.21
CA LYS A 133 6.24 -25.51 12.80
C LYS A 133 4.94 -25.99 12.18
N PHE A 134 4.08 -26.64 12.97
CA PHE A 134 2.76 -27.10 12.53
C PHE A 134 1.83 -25.92 12.22
N ALA A 135 1.75 -24.94 13.13
CA ALA A 135 0.96 -23.73 12.92
C ALA A 135 1.43 -22.97 11.67
N TYR A 136 2.75 -22.86 11.47
CA TYR A 136 3.32 -22.25 10.27
C TYR A 136 2.87 -22.90 8.96
N MET A 137 2.86 -24.23 8.90
CA MET A 137 2.57 -24.96 7.67
C MET A 137 1.08 -25.13 7.38
N LYS A 138 0.22 -25.07 8.42
CA LYS A 138 -1.19 -25.45 8.31
C LYS A 138 -2.16 -24.34 8.65
N GLU A 139 -1.79 -23.42 9.54
CA GLU A 139 -2.68 -22.37 10.06
C GLU A 139 -2.39 -21.01 9.41
N LEU A 140 -1.15 -20.74 9.01
CA LEU A 140 -0.82 -19.51 8.32
C LEU A 140 -1.17 -19.62 6.83
N GLU A 141 -1.88 -18.60 6.34
CA GLU A 141 -2.10 -18.41 4.91
C GLU A 141 -0.76 -18.07 4.22
N GLU A 142 -0.46 -18.73 3.11
CA GLU A 142 0.78 -18.51 2.34
C GLU A 142 0.83 -17.11 1.72
N THR A 143 -0.34 -16.52 1.46
CA THR A 143 -0.51 -15.18 0.94
C THR A 143 -1.39 -14.40 1.89
N THR A 144 -0.90 -13.26 2.38
CA THR A 144 -1.77 -12.29 3.06
C THR A 144 -2.86 -11.86 2.09
N VAL A 145 -4.14 -11.88 2.53
CA VAL A 145 -5.21 -11.22 1.77
C VAL A 145 -4.73 -9.81 1.39
N PRO A 146 -4.77 -9.44 0.11
CA PRO A 146 -4.24 -8.17 -0.33
C PRO A 146 -4.92 -7.03 0.46
N ASP A 147 -4.14 -6.04 0.89
CA ASP A 147 -4.61 -4.81 1.58
C ASP A 147 -5.71 -4.05 0.79
N ARG A 148 -5.98 -4.49 -0.43
CA ARG A 148 -7.10 -4.16 -1.32
C ARG A 148 -8.47 -4.09 -0.67
N GLN A 149 -8.70 -4.82 0.43
CA GLN A 149 -9.95 -4.76 1.20
C GLN A 149 -9.91 -3.79 2.40
N ARG A 150 -8.75 -3.22 2.71
CA ARG A 150 -8.53 -2.33 3.86
C ARG A 150 -8.26 -0.87 3.47
N THR A 151 -7.85 -0.62 2.23
CA THR A 151 -7.60 0.76 1.77
C THR A 151 -8.90 1.51 1.51
N ASN A 152 -8.91 2.79 1.88
CA ASN A 152 -10.03 3.68 1.64
C ASN A 152 -10.10 4.10 0.15
N LEU A 153 -10.81 3.30 -0.63
CA LEU A 153 -11.05 3.52 -2.05
C LEU A 153 -11.81 4.84 -2.35
N LEU A 154 -12.48 5.44 -1.36
CA LEU A 154 -13.23 6.68 -1.54
C LEU A 154 -12.32 7.84 -1.96
N SER A 155 -11.15 7.93 -1.31
CA SER A 155 -10.14 8.94 -1.63
C SER A 155 -9.54 8.75 -3.03
N VAL A 156 -9.37 7.50 -3.46
CA VAL A 156 -8.86 7.13 -4.78
C VAL A 156 -9.87 7.49 -5.87
N VAL A 157 -11.15 7.12 -5.69
CA VAL A 157 -12.22 7.44 -6.65
C VAL A 157 -12.37 8.96 -6.81
N LEU A 158 -12.31 9.73 -5.72
CA LEU A 158 -12.36 11.19 -5.79
C LEU A 158 -11.16 11.76 -6.56
N LEU A 159 -9.97 11.20 -6.35
CA LEU A 159 -8.76 11.61 -7.05
C LEU A 159 -8.84 11.28 -8.55
N LEU A 160 -9.26 10.08 -8.93
CA LEU A 160 -9.45 9.68 -10.33
C LEU A 160 -10.44 10.60 -11.05
N LYS A 161 -11.56 10.92 -10.40
CA LYS A 161 -12.53 11.90 -10.93
C LYS A 161 -11.95 13.31 -11.06
N SER A 162 -11.12 13.74 -10.10
CA SER A 162 -10.45 15.06 -10.20
C SER A 162 -9.44 15.14 -11.34
N LEU A 163 -8.93 14.01 -11.80
CA LEU A 163 -8.05 13.89 -12.97
C LEU A 163 -8.81 13.78 -14.29
N GLY A 164 -10.16 13.73 -14.25
CA GLY A 164 -11.01 13.67 -15.43
C GLY A 164 -11.37 12.25 -15.89
N ILE A 165 -11.01 11.23 -15.12
CA ILE A 165 -11.33 9.83 -15.44
C ILE A 165 -12.77 9.55 -14.96
N ASN A 166 -13.70 9.43 -15.91
CA ASN A 166 -15.12 9.23 -15.64
C ASN A 166 -15.56 7.77 -15.73
N ASP A 167 -14.94 6.98 -16.60
CA ASP A 167 -15.16 5.54 -16.67
C ASP A 167 -14.26 4.85 -15.65
N LEU A 168 -14.84 4.48 -14.51
CA LEU A 168 -14.13 3.78 -13.44
C LEU A 168 -14.14 2.26 -13.61
N ILE A 169 -15.01 1.74 -14.48
CA ILE A 169 -15.18 0.29 -14.68
C ILE A 169 -14.19 -0.21 -15.75
N GLY A 170 -13.99 0.59 -16.79
CA GLY A 170 -13.04 0.29 -17.88
C GLY A 170 -11.59 0.66 -17.58
N ILE A 171 -11.24 1.08 -16.36
CA ILE A 171 -9.85 1.44 -16.03
C ILE A 171 -8.98 0.18 -16.07
N ASP A 172 -7.89 0.26 -16.81
CA ASP A 172 -6.87 -0.78 -16.85
C ASP A 172 -6.15 -0.86 -15.49
N CYS A 173 -6.56 -1.81 -14.68
CA CYS A 173 -6.00 -2.06 -13.35
C CYS A 173 -5.46 -3.48 -13.30
N LEU A 174 -4.28 -3.64 -12.69
CA LEU A 174 -3.70 -4.95 -12.40
C LEU A 174 -4.67 -5.87 -11.63
N ASP A 175 -5.46 -5.29 -10.73
CA ASP A 175 -6.49 -5.98 -9.95
C ASP A 175 -7.68 -5.05 -9.64
N PRO A 176 -8.70 -4.97 -10.51
CA PRO A 176 -9.82 -4.05 -10.33
C PRO A 176 -10.68 -4.41 -9.11
N PRO A 177 -11.19 -3.41 -8.35
CA PRO A 177 -12.16 -3.67 -7.29
C PRO A 177 -13.48 -4.18 -7.90
N PRO A 178 -14.28 -4.93 -7.14
CA PRO A 178 -15.55 -5.43 -7.66
C PRO A 178 -16.53 -4.27 -7.92
N GLY A 179 -17.33 -4.37 -8.99
CA GLY A 179 -18.16 -3.27 -9.48
C GLY A 179 -19.16 -2.71 -8.45
N TYR A 180 -19.71 -3.56 -7.57
CA TYR A 180 -20.62 -3.10 -6.51
C TYR A 180 -19.94 -2.14 -5.52
N THR A 181 -18.64 -2.32 -5.25
CA THR A 181 -17.87 -1.42 -4.40
C THR A 181 -17.72 -0.05 -5.06
N LEU A 182 -17.46 -0.01 -6.37
CA LEU A 182 -17.38 1.26 -7.11
C LEU A 182 -18.71 2.02 -7.09
N VAL A 183 -19.83 1.31 -7.30
CA VAL A 183 -21.18 1.91 -7.23
C VAL A 183 -21.44 2.49 -5.84
N TRP A 184 -21.13 1.73 -4.78
CA TRP A 184 -21.30 2.20 -3.40
C TRP A 184 -20.43 3.42 -3.07
N LEU A 185 -19.19 3.47 -3.55
CA LEU A 185 -18.30 4.63 -3.36
C LEU A 185 -18.82 5.87 -4.09
N LEU A 186 -19.38 5.70 -5.29
CA LEU A 186 -20.03 6.79 -6.02
C LEU A 186 -21.26 7.31 -5.26
N ASP A 187 -22.08 6.43 -4.68
CA ASP A 187 -23.24 6.85 -3.88
C ASP A 187 -22.83 7.64 -2.62
N ILE A 188 -21.71 7.26 -1.98
CA ILE A 188 -21.16 8.04 -0.86
C ILE A 188 -20.69 9.41 -1.33
N LEU A 189 -19.94 9.48 -2.44
CA LEU A 189 -19.46 10.76 -2.98
C LEU A 189 -20.60 11.67 -3.42
N TYR A 190 -21.68 11.09 -3.97
CA TYR A 190 -22.90 11.80 -4.28
C TYR A 190 -23.55 12.39 -3.01
N SER A 191 -23.64 11.57 -1.95
CA SER A 191 -24.21 11.96 -0.66
C SER A 191 -23.38 13.05 0.06
N LEU A 192 -22.06 13.05 -0.12
CA LEU A 192 -21.15 14.11 0.35
C LEU A 192 -21.23 15.40 -0.49
N GLY A 193 -21.91 15.36 -1.64
CA GLY A 193 -21.98 16.47 -2.60
C GLY A 193 -20.70 16.67 -3.40
N ALA A 194 -19.83 15.66 -3.49
CA ALA A 194 -18.58 15.74 -4.23
C ALA A 194 -18.81 15.65 -5.76
N HIS A 195 -19.84 14.96 -6.23
CA HIS A 195 -20.23 14.91 -7.64
C HIS A 195 -21.74 15.05 -7.84
N ASN A 196 -22.16 15.37 -9.07
CA ASN A 196 -23.56 15.52 -9.45
C ASN A 196 -24.20 14.18 -9.90
N ASN A 197 -25.49 14.19 -10.25
CA ASN A 197 -26.24 13.02 -10.75
C ASN A 197 -25.72 12.49 -12.09
N ARG A 198 -24.92 13.28 -12.81
CA ARG A 198 -24.26 12.89 -14.07
C ARG A 198 -22.89 12.27 -13.83
N GLY A 199 -22.42 12.25 -12.57
CA GLY A 199 -21.10 11.74 -12.20
C GLY A 199 -19.97 12.78 -12.29
N GLU A 200 -20.24 14.03 -12.67
CA GLU A 200 -19.22 15.08 -12.80
C GLU A 200 -18.92 15.72 -11.43
N LEU A 201 -17.65 16.10 -11.24
CA LEU A 201 -17.18 16.67 -9.98
C LEU A 201 -17.74 18.08 -9.73
N THR A 202 -18.27 18.33 -8.53
CA THR A 202 -18.76 19.67 -8.13
C THR A 202 -17.60 20.59 -7.72
N LYS A 203 -17.89 21.88 -7.51
CA LYS A 203 -16.92 22.84 -6.93
C LYS A 203 -16.43 22.37 -5.55
N ASP A 204 -17.33 21.83 -4.73
CA ASP A 204 -16.99 21.26 -3.43
C ASP A 204 -16.11 20.01 -3.60
N GLY A 205 -16.44 19.11 -4.53
CA GLY A 205 -15.62 17.95 -4.84
C GLY A 205 -14.20 18.30 -5.30
N GLN A 206 -14.06 19.35 -6.13
CA GLN A 206 -12.75 19.87 -6.53
C GLN A 206 -11.96 20.45 -5.35
N ARG A 207 -12.63 21.10 -4.38
CA ARG A 207 -11.98 21.56 -3.15
C ARG A 207 -11.56 20.37 -2.29
N MET A 208 -12.42 19.37 -2.13
CA MET A 208 -12.15 18.16 -1.36
C MET A 208 -10.92 17.41 -1.89
N ALA A 209 -10.80 17.26 -3.22
CA ALA A 209 -9.66 16.56 -3.86
C ALA A 209 -8.29 17.19 -3.59
N LYS A 210 -8.24 18.47 -3.19
CA LYS A 210 -7.00 19.16 -2.85
C LYS A 210 -6.42 18.71 -1.51
N PHE A 211 -7.25 18.18 -0.62
CA PHE A 211 -6.80 17.74 0.69
C PHE A 211 -6.28 16.29 0.65
N PRO A 212 -5.18 15.98 1.34
CA PRO A 212 -4.62 14.62 1.41
C PRO A 212 -5.28 13.81 2.54
N MET A 213 -6.60 13.86 2.65
CA MET A 213 -7.36 13.18 3.72
C MET A 213 -8.60 12.51 3.18
N ASP A 214 -9.30 11.78 4.05
CA ASP A 214 -10.55 11.15 3.69
C ASP A 214 -11.59 12.17 3.18
N PRO A 215 -12.39 11.85 2.15
CA PRO A 215 -13.44 12.74 1.66
C PRO A 215 -14.45 13.19 2.72
N MET A 216 -14.76 12.40 3.73
CA MET A 216 -15.66 12.83 4.82
C MET A 216 -15.04 13.97 5.64
N LEU A 217 -13.76 13.84 6.01
CA LEU A 217 -13.03 14.89 6.73
C LEU A 217 -12.82 16.13 5.84
N SER A 218 -12.52 15.91 4.56
CA SER A 218 -12.39 16.98 3.56
C SER A 218 -13.70 17.77 3.44
N LYS A 219 -14.86 17.10 3.49
CA LYS A 219 -16.17 17.76 3.44
C LYS A 219 -16.40 18.64 4.68
N ALA A 220 -16.02 18.17 5.87
CA ALA A 220 -16.10 18.96 7.10
C ALA A 220 -15.28 20.25 6.98
N ILE A 221 -14.05 20.18 6.46
CA ILE A 221 -13.20 21.35 6.21
C ILE A 221 -13.82 22.29 5.16
N VAL A 222 -14.45 21.78 4.10
CA VAL A 222 -15.08 22.65 3.09
C VAL A 222 -16.32 23.35 3.64
N GLU A 223 -17.07 22.70 4.53
CA GLU A 223 -18.32 23.24 5.09
C GLU A 223 -18.10 24.17 6.30
N MET A 224 -16.95 24.08 6.99
CA MET A 224 -16.67 24.90 8.18
C MET A 224 -16.74 26.41 7.93
N GLU A 225 -16.42 26.85 6.70
CA GLU A 225 -16.55 28.27 6.29
C GLU A 225 -18.00 28.76 6.36
N LYS A 226 -18.96 27.90 5.98
CA LYS A 226 -20.39 28.25 5.98
C LYS A 226 -20.96 28.29 7.40
N HIS A 227 -20.43 27.48 8.30
CA HIS A 227 -20.85 27.42 9.70
C HIS A 227 -20.02 28.32 10.64
N GLN A 228 -19.02 29.04 10.12
CA GLN A 228 -18.12 29.93 10.88
C GLN A 228 -17.35 29.25 12.03
N CYS A 229 -17.21 27.92 12.00
CA CYS A 229 -16.56 27.10 13.03
C CYS A 229 -15.18 26.59 12.59
N THR A 230 -14.38 27.49 12.02
CA THR A 230 -13.10 27.12 11.37
C THR A 230 -12.07 26.55 12.35
N LYS A 231 -11.95 27.11 13.56
CA LYS A 231 -10.90 26.71 14.53
C LYS A 231 -11.21 25.35 15.15
N GLU A 232 -12.46 25.12 15.49
CA GLU A 232 -12.95 23.91 16.14
C GLU A 232 -12.83 22.71 15.20
N VAL A 233 -13.30 22.86 13.96
CA VAL A 233 -13.23 21.80 12.95
C VAL A 233 -11.77 21.49 12.59
N LEU A 234 -10.93 22.50 12.41
CA LEU A 234 -9.50 22.27 12.11
C LEU A 234 -8.81 21.53 13.25
N SER A 235 -9.10 21.88 14.50
CA SER A 235 -8.58 21.19 15.68
C SER A 235 -9.02 19.72 15.71
N ILE A 236 -10.31 19.45 15.48
CA ILE A 236 -10.87 18.09 15.47
C ILE A 236 -10.25 17.24 14.36
N VAL A 237 -10.08 17.79 13.15
CA VAL A 237 -9.53 17.05 12.01
C VAL A 237 -8.01 16.82 12.15
N SER A 238 -7.32 17.65 12.94
CA SER A 238 -5.88 17.51 13.18
C SER A 238 -5.51 16.52 14.28
N MET A 239 -6.47 16.13 15.14
CA MET A 239 -6.30 15.15 16.21
C MET A 239 -6.36 13.73 15.67
#